data_AF-A0A4X2K2A9-F1
#
_entry.id   AF-A0A4X2K2A9-F1
#
_cell.length_a   1.000
_cell.length_b   1.000
_cell.length_c   1.000
_cell.angle_alpha   90.00
_cell.angle_beta   90.00
_cell.angle_gamma   90.00
#
_symmetry.space_group_name_H-M   'P 1'
#
loop_
_entity.id
_entity.type
_entity.pdbx_description
1 polymer ?
#
loop_
_entity_poly.entity_id
_entity_poly.type
_entity_poly.pdbx_seq_one_letter_code
_entity_poly.pdbx_strand_id
1 'polypeptide(L)'
;MAAAGAGAGAAARRFFRCNCFCSEHLFLPRYRLHVRYLEEQQLRQDYGLVLKNRGCVSPEDFEQVLAELDKEVQRRKQLVQQASERKATIARCYLPVQPQVYGLQERFMASEFRSVVQYCATPDANLPGLLERIETLSEEKRIYRLPVFTLDFCRMLLKELEHFEQSDMPKGRPNTMNNHGVLLYELGLDEPLVTPLREEYLQPLTALLYPDCGGGPAGQPPRLCGEVHHGRGPRPQLPLRQCRGHPQHLTQQELLGGQPLLRRLS
;
A
#
# COMPACT_ATOMS: atom_id res chain seq x y z
N MET A 1 44.11 -14.86 -20.70
CA MET A 1 43.78 -15.12 -19.28
C MET A 1 42.35 -14.67 -19.02
N ALA A 2 41.39 -15.59 -19.15
CA ALA A 2 39.99 -15.33 -18.88
C ALA A 2 39.74 -15.40 -17.37
N ALA A 3 39.23 -14.31 -16.78
CA ALA A 3 38.74 -14.31 -15.41
C ALA A 3 37.22 -14.52 -15.45
N ALA A 4 36.81 -15.70 -14.99
CA ALA A 4 35.42 -16.03 -14.71
C ALA A 4 34.97 -15.31 -13.44
N GLY A 5 33.96 -14.44 -13.56
CA GLY A 5 33.23 -13.89 -12.41
C GLY A 5 32.02 -14.77 -12.10
N ALA A 6 32.15 -15.62 -11.10
CA ALA A 6 31.10 -16.51 -10.61
C ALA A 6 29.90 -15.69 -10.10
N GLY A 7 28.71 -15.99 -10.63
CA GLY A 7 27.46 -15.42 -10.17
C GLY A 7 27.17 -15.82 -8.73
N ALA A 8 27.05 -14.83 -7.85
CA ALA A 8 26.45 -15.02 -6.55
C ALA A 8 24.98 -15.42 -6.75
N GLY A 9 24.65 -16.67 -6.44
CA GLY A 9 23.29 -17.18 -6.51
C GLY A 9 22.37 -16.33 -5.63
N ALA A 10 21.45 -15.61 -6.26
CA ALA A 10 20.40 -14.89 -5.56
C ALA A 10 19.59 -15.91 -4.74
N ALA A 11 19.77 -15.90 -3.42
CA ALA A 11 18.95 -16.70 -2.52
C ALA A 11 17.48 -16.40 -2.84
N ALA A 12 16.70 -17.45 -3.14
CA ALA A 12 15.30 -17.30 -3.51
C ALA A 12 14.57 -16.55 -2.39
N ARG A 13 14.21 -15.28 -2.64
CA ARG A 13 13.48 -14.44 -1.68
C ARG A 13 12.17 -15.15 -1.34
N ARG A 14 12.02 -15.58 -0.09
CA ARG A 14 10.79 -16.19 0.41
C ARG A 14 9.76 -15.08 0.63
N PHE A 15 8.66 -15.15 -0.11
CA PHE A 15 7.49 -14.33 0.16
C PHE A 15 6.71 -14.93 1.34
N PHE A 16 6.46 -14.09 2.34
CA PHE A 16 5.63 -14.44 3.48
C PHE A 16 4.33 -13.66 3.39
N ARG A 17 3.21 -14.35 3.58
CA ARG A 17 1.88 -13.75 3.72
C ARG A 17 1.41 -14.01 5.14
N CYS A 18 0.77 -13.02 5.76
CA CYS A 18 0.07 -13.27 7.01
C CYS A 18 -0.95 -14.39 6.82
N ASN A 19 -1.00 -15.37 7.72
CA ASN A 19 -2.03 -16.40 7.71
C ASN A 19 -3.44 -15.77 7.76
N CYS A 20 -3.58 -14.65 8.47
CA CYS A 20 -4.80 -13.87 8.62
C CYS A 20 -5.36 -13.32 7.30
N PHE A 21 -4.55 -13.17 6.24
CA PHE A 21 -5.00 -12.59 4.98
C PHE A 21 -6.17 -13.33 4.35
N CYS A 22 -6.22 -14.66 4.54
CA CYS A 22 -7.28 -15.49 3.96
C CYS A 22 -8.51 -15.65 4.86
N SER A 23 -8.51 -15.10 6.07
CA SER A 23 -9.60 -15.29 7.04
C SER A 23 -10.18 -13.99 7.57
N GLU A 24 -9.38 -12.92 7.63
CA GLU A 24 -9.77 -11.65 8.23
C GLU A 24 -10.23 -10.61 7.20
N HIS A 25 -11.10 -9.71 7.65
CA HIS A 25 -11.57 -8.54 6.91
C HIS A 25 -12.16 -8.89 5.53
N LEU A 26 -12.89 -10.00 5.42
CA LEU A 26 -13.63 -10.36 4.21
C LEU A 26 -14.89 -9.50 4.14
N PHE A 27 -15.09 -8.79 3.03
CA PHE A 27 -16.20 -7.87 2.88
C PHE A 27 -17.35 -8.52 2.13
N LEU A 28 -18.55 -8.46 2.72
CA LEU A 28 -19.81 -8.87 2.12
C LEU A 28 -20.57 -7.61 1.65
N PRO A 29 -20.56 -7.23 0.36
CA PRO A 29 -21.14 -5.99 -0.13
C PRO A 29 -22.65 -5.91 0.08
N ARG A 30 -23.39 -7.00 -0.16
CA ARG A 30 -24.85 -7.06 0.02
C ARG A 30 -25.25 -6.63 1.43
N TYR A 31 -24.44 -7.00 2.42
CA TYR A 31 -24.69 -6.73 3.83
C TYR A 31 -23.85 -5.56 4.37
N ARG A 32 -22.96 -4.96 3.58
CA ARG A 32 -21.98 -3.93 3.99
C ARG A 32 -21.26 -4.30 5.29
N LEU A 33 -20.79 -5.54 5.37
CA LEU A 33 -20.25 -6.14 6.60
C LEU A 33 -18.86 -6.72 6.33
N HIS A 34 -17.90 -6.45 7.22
CA HIS A 34 -16.64 -7.19 7.26
C HIS A 34 -16.77 -8.34 8.26
N VAL A 35 -16.34 -9.53 7.85
CA VAL A 35 -16.38 -10.73 8.66
C VAL A 35 -15.02 -11.41 8.70
N ARG A 36 -14.80 -12.13 9.80
CA ARG A 36 -13.83 -13.21 9.86
C ARG A 36 -14.51 -14.51 9.43
N TYR A 37 -13.86 -15.28 8.56
CA TYR A 37 -14.38 -16.56 8.07
C TYR A 37 -13.29 -17.63 8.14
N LEU A 38 -13.56 -18.65 8.95
CA LEU A 38 -12.76 -19.87 9.06
C LEU A 38 -13.54 -21.07 8.54
N GLU A 39 -14.81 -21.16 8.95
CA GLU A 39 -15.75 -22.21 8.58
C GLU A 39 -17.19 -21.74 8.82
N GLU A 40 -18.14 -22.48 8.26
CA GLU A 40 -19.57 -22.16 8.33
C GLU A 40 -20.08 -22.06 9.77
N GLN A 41 -19.68 -22.99 10.65
CA GLN A 41 -20.16 -23.04 12.03
C GLN A 41 -19.76 -21.77 12.80
N GLN A 42 -18.51 -21.32 12.65
CA GLN A 42 -18.03 -20.07 13.22
C GLN A 42 -18.79 -18.86 12.68
N LEU A 43 -19.04 -18.79 11.36
CA LEU A 43 -19.78 -17.68 10.75
C LEU A 43 -21.21 -17.59 11.30
N ARG A 44 -21.89 -18.72 11.46
CA ARG A 44 -23.25 -18.79 12.03
C ARG A 44 -23.27 -18.29 13.48
N GLN A 45 -22.28 -18.70 14.28
CA GLN A 45 -22.17 -18.31 15.69
C GLN A 45 -21.85 -16.82 15.85
N ASP A 46 -20.83 -16.34 15.15
CA ASP A 46 -20.29 -14.98 15.35
C ASP A 46 -21.16 -13.91 14.66
N TYR A 47 -21.70 -14.22 13.47
CA TYR A 47 -22.35 -13.22 12.61
C TYR A 47 -23.81 -13.54 12.27
N GLY A 48 -24.35 -14.70 12.65
CA GLY A 48 -25.70 -15.13 12.24
C GLY A 48 -26.80 -14.13 12.59
N LEU A 49 -26.78 -13.55 13.80
CA LEU A 49 -27.77 -12.53 14.20
C LEU A 49 -27.60 -11.23 13.41
N VAL A 50 -26.36 -10.79 13.19
CA VAL A 50 -26.04 -9.55 12.45
C VAL A 50 -26.46 -9.69 10.99
N LEU A 51 -26.19 -10.84 10.36
CA LEU A 51 -26.59 -11.14 9.00
C LEU A 51 -28.12 -11.18 8.86
N LYS A 52 -28.82 -11.83 9.78
CA LYS A 52 -30.30 -11.82 9.82
C LYS A 52 -30.87 -10.41 9.92
N ASN A 53 -30.35 -9.60 10.82
CA ASN A 53 -30.77 -8.20 10.99
C ASN A 53 -30.46 -7.32 9.76
N ARG A 54 -29.57 -7.77 8.88
CA ARG A 54 -29.21 -7.11 7.61
C ARG A 54 -29.86 -7.75 6.39
N GLY A 55 -30.83 -8.65 6.58
CA GLY A 55 -31.65 -9.22 5.50
C GLY A 55 -31.21 -10.60 4.99
N CYS A 56 -30.28 -11.29 5.65
CA CYS A 56 -29.97 -12.70 5.37
C CYS A 56 -30.95 -13.59 6.14
N VAL A 57 -32.16 -13.78 5.61
CA VAL A 57 -33.27 -14.40 6.36
C VAL A 57 -33.60 -15.81 5.88
N SER A 58 -33.27 -16.15 4.64
CA SER A 58 -33.50 -17.47 4.06
C SER A 58 -32.25 -18.36 4.09
N PRO A 59 -32.38 -19.69 4.04
CA PRO A 59 -31.26 -20.61 3.81
C PRO A 59 -30.48 -20.25 2.53
N GLU A 60 -31.18 -19.89 1.46
CA GLU A 60 -30.60 -19.53 0.17
C GLU A 60 -29.75 -18.25 0.27
N ASP A 61 -30.18 -17.27 1.06
CA ASP A 61 -29.36 -16.07 1.34
C ASP A 61 -28.04 -16.44 2.02
N PHE A 62 -28.08 -17.41 2.93
CA PHE A 62 -26.90 -17.83 3.68
C PHE A 62 -25.95 -18.67 2.82
N GLU A 63 -26.48 -19.52 1.95
CA GLU A 63 -25.68 -20.23 0.95
C GLU A 63 -24.94 -19.26 0.02
N GLN A 64 -25.60 -18.17 -0.40
CA GLN A 64 -24.95 -17.11 -1.18
C GLN A 64 -23.81 -16.44 -0.41
N VAL A 65 -23.98 -16.19 0.90
CA VAL A 65 -22.90 -15.66 1.75
C VAL A 65 -21.71 -16.59 1.76
N LEU A 66 -21.92 -17.89 1.95
CA LEU A 66 -20.84 -18.88 1.95
C LEU A 66 -20.13 -18.94 0.61
N ALA A 67 -20.87 -18.98 -0.50
CA ALA A 67 -20.30 -18.99 -1.84
C ALA A 67 -19.46 -17.72 -2.12
N GLU A 68 -19.91 -16.56 -1.65
CA GLU A 68 -19.18 -15.30 -1.81
C GLU A 68 -17.87 -15.30 -1.00
N LEU A 69 -17.92 -15.76 0.26
CA LEU A 69 -16.74 -15.86 1.12
C LEU A 69 -15.75 -16.88 0.57
N ASP A 70 -16.20 -18.07 0.19
CA ASP A 70 -15.34 -19.10 -0.39
C ASP A 70 -14.65 -18.59 -1.66
N LYS A 71 -15.40 -17.91 -2.54
CA LYS A 71 -14.84 -17.28 -3.75
C LYS A 71 -13.76 -16.25 -3.41
N GLU A 72 -14.00 -15.37 -2.44
CA GLU A 72 -13.01 -14.37 -2.03
C GLU A 72 -11.78 -15.00 -1.37
N VAL A 73 -11.96 -16.01 -0.50
CA VAL A 73 -10.85 -16.74 0.13
C VAL A 73 -10.00 -17.44 -0.93
N GLN A 74 -10.62 -18.13 -1.90
CA GLN A 74 -9.89 -18.77 -2.98
C GLN A 74 -9.15 -17.76 -3.85
N ARG A 75 -9.79 -16.64 -4.20
CA ARG A 75 -9.13 -15.54 -4.91
C ARG A 75 -7.88 -15.07 -4.15
N ARG A 76 -8.00 -14.79 -2.84
CA ARG A 76 -6.87 -14.38 -1.98
C ARG A 76 -5.76 -15.42 -1.89
N LYS A 77 -6.10 -16.71 -1.83
CA LYS A 77 -5.11 -17.81 -1.85
C LYS A 77 -4.29 -17.79 -3.14
N GLN A 78 -4.94 -17.57 -4.29
CA GLN A 78 -4.33 -17.60 -5.62
C GLN A 78 -3.53 -16.33 -5.98
N LEU A 79 -3.74 -15.20 -5.30
CA LEU A 79 -3.14 -13.91 -5.67
C LEU A 79 -1.61 -13.95 -5.88
N VAL A 80 -0.88 -14.62 -4.99
CA VAL A 80 0.59 -14.69 -5.07
C VAL A 80 1.04 -15.49 -6.30
N GLN A 81 0.39 -16.63 -6.53
CA GLN A 81 0.69 -17.48 -7.67
C GLN A 81 0.39 -16.75 -8.98
N GLN A 82 -0.78 -16.12 -9.09
CA GLN A 82 -1.16 -15.35 -10.26
C GLN A 82 -0.23 -14.16 -10.50
N ALA A 83 0.22 -13.46 -9.45
CA ALA A 83 1.19 -12.36 -9.57
C ALA A 83 2.55 -12.87 -10.11
N SER A 84 3.00 -14.03 -9.63
CA SER A 84 4.22 -14.69 -10.11
C SER A 84 4.11 -15.06 -11.60
N GLU A 85 3.00 -15.66 -12.02
CA GLU A 85 2.73 -16.04 -13.41
C GLU A 85 2.66 -14.83 -14.35
N ARG A 86 1.99 -13.75 -13.90
CA ARG A 86 1.97 -12.47 -14.64
C ARG A 86 3.37 -11.92 -14.80
N LYS A 87 4.12 -11.80 -13.70
CA LYS A 87 5.51 -11.31 -13.73
C LYS A 87 6.38 -12.12 -14.68
N ALA A 88 6.30 -13.45 -14.64
CA ALA A 88 7.05 -14.31 -15.55
C ALA A 88 6.66 -14.10 -17.02
N THR A 89 5.37 -13.91 -17.29
CA THR A 89 4.86 -13.61 -18.64
C THR A 89 5.36 -12.26 -19.14
N ILE A 90 5.24 -11.21 -18.31
CA ILE A 90 5.70 -9.86 -18.63
C ILE A 90 7.21 -9.89 -18.92
N ALA A 91 8.01 -10.48 -18.04
CA ALA A 91 9.46 -10.56 -18.20
C ALA A 91 9.90 -11.27 -19.50
N ARG A 92 9.10 -12.20 -20.01
CA ARG A 92 9.39 -12.94 -21.25
C ARG A 92 8.89 -12.24 -22.52
N CYS A 93 7.76 -11.56 -22.44
CA CYS A 93 7.01 -11.13 -23.63
C CYS A 93 6.93 -9.61 -23.81
N TYR A 94 7.12 -8.82 -22.75
CA TYR A 94 7.03 -7.37 -22.83
C TYR A 94 8.35 -6.76 -23.30
N LEU A 95 8.28 -5.80 -24.22
CA LEU A 95 9.44 -5.05 -24.72
C LEU A 95 9.37 -3.60 -24.21
N PRO A 96 10.27 -3.19 -23.32
CA PRO A 96 10.30 -1.82 -22.80
C PRO A 96 10.62 -0.78 -23.87
N VAL A 97 10.00 0.39 -23.78
CA VAL A 97 10.27 1.55 -24.65
C VAL A 97 11.23 2.55 -24.03
N GLN A 98 11.47 2.46 -22.73
CA GLN A 98 12.45 3.20 -21.96
C GLN A 98 13.26 2.24 -21.07
N PRO A 99 14.08 1.32 -21.64
CA PRO A 99 14.84 0.34 -20.85
C PRO A 99 15.70 0.96 -19.74
N GLN A 100 16.14 2.20 -19.90
CA GLN A 100 16.94 2.92 -18.92
C GLN A 100 16.23 3.19 -17.58
N VAL A 101 14.89 3.14 -17.50
CA VAL A 101 14.18 3.34 -16.22
C VAL A 101 14.20 2.10 -15.33
N TYR A 102 14.65 0.95 -15.86
CA TYR A 102 14.74 -0.32 -15.15
C TYR A 102 15.96 -0.46 -14.26
N GLY A 103 16.68 0.61 -13.99
CA GLY A 103 17.78 0.63 -13.03
C GLY A 103 17.93 2.02 -12.45
N LEU A 104 17.96 2.12 -11.13
CA LEU A 104 18.17 3.40 -10.45
C LEU A 104 19.55 3.94 -10.82
N GLN A 105 19.58 5.20 -11.23
CA GLN A 105 20.80 5.89 -11.60
C GLN A 105 20.79 7.25 -10.94
N GLU A 106 21.96 7.69 -10.47
CA GLU A 106 22.09 8.96 -9.76
C GLU A 106 21.61 10.16 -10.60
N ARG A 107 21.79 10.11 -11.93
CA ARG A 107 21.30 11.14 -12.87
C ARG A 107 19.77 11.31 -12.90
N PHE A 108 19.02 10.34 -12.39
CA PHE A 108 17.56 10.44 -12.29
C PHE A 108 17.11 11.24 -11.09
N MET A 109 17.99 11.50 -10.13
CA MET A 109 17.68 12.18 -8.89
C MET A 109 17.88 13.68 -8.99
N ALA A 110 17.01 14.44 -8.33
CA ALA A 110 17.21 15.87 -8.16
C ALA A 110 18.51 16.14 -7.39
N SER A 111 19.22 17.21 -7.75
CA SER A 111 20.45 17.63 -7.07
C SER A 111 20.26 17.85 -5.56
N GLU A 112 19.13 18.42 -5.19
CA GLU A 112 18.72 18.75 -3.84
C GLU A 112 18.52 17.47 -3.03
N PHE A 113 17.86 16.46 -3.61
CA PHE A 113 17.72 15.14 -3.00
C PHE A 113 19.08 14.51 -2.72
N ARG A 114 19.98 14.52 -3.71
CA ARG A 114 21.32 13.93 -3.56
C ARG A 114 22.12 14.64 -2.46
N SER A 115 22.05 15.96 -2.39
CA SER A 115 22.70 16.72 -1.32
C SER A 115 22.14 16.37 0.06
N VAL A 116 20.82 16.17 0.18
CA VAL A 116 20.18 15.76 1.42
C VAL A 116 20.62 14.35 1.83
N VAL A 117 20.59 13.38 0.91
CA VAL A 117 21.05 12.00 1.16
C VAL A 117 22.51 11.97 1.61
N GLN A 118 23.38 12.74 0.93
CA GLN A 118 24.78 12.87 1.30
C GLN A 118 24.95 13.46 2.71
N TYR A 119 24.19 14.49 3.06
CA TYR A 119 24.19 15.03 4.41
C TYR A 119 23.78 13.96 5.44
N CYS A 120 22.68 13.24 5.20
CA CYS A 120 22.18 12.20 6.09
C CYS A 120 23.14 11.02 6.28
N ALA A 121 24.07 10.80 5.36
CA ALA A 121 25.10 9.77 5.46
C ALA A 121 26.32 10.21 6.32
N THR A 122 26.41 11.48 6.72
CA THR A 122 27.52 11.98 7.54
C THR A 122 27.35 11.60 9.02
N PRO A 123 28.45 11.41 9.79
CA PRO A 123 28.38 11.09 11.21
C PRO A 123 27.66 12.14 12.07
N ASP A 124 27.71 13.41 11.64
CA ASP A 124 27.15 14.55 12.38
C ASP A 124 25.71 14.88 11.95
N ALA A 125 25.13 14.07 11.06
CA ALA A 125 23.78 14.29 10.56
C ALA A 125 22.75 14.21 11.69
N ASN A 126 21.88 15.22 11.76
CA ASN A 126 20.86 15.32 12.78
C ASN A 126 19.58 15.94 12.21
N LEU A 127 18.49 15.80 12.97
CA LEU A 127 17.17 16.28 12.55
C LEU A 127 17.16 17.80 12.26
N PRO A 128 17.64 18.69 13.14
CA PRO A 128 17.69 20.13 12.83
C PRO A 128 18.39 20.45 11.51
N GLY A 129 19.58 19.90 11.28
CA GLY A 129 20.33 20.16 10.04
C GLY A 129 19.71 19.53 8.79
N LEU A 130 18.89 18.49 8.94
CA LEU A 130 18.06 17.96 7.84
C LEU A 130 16.88 18.90 7.54
N LEU A 131 16.21 19.42 8.57
CA LEU A 131 15.07 20.33 8.43
C LEU A 131 15.45 21.66 7.77
N GLU A 132 16.70 22.10 7.91
CA GLU A 132 17.23 23.26 7.16
C GLU A 132 17.36 23.02 5.65
N ARG A 133 17.30 21.75 5.20
CA ARG A 133 17.56 21.33 3.80
C ARG A 133 16.33 20.83 3.07
N ILE A 134 15.21 20.67 3.77
CA ILE A 134 13.93 20.19 3.21
C ILE A 134 12.81 21.16 3.57
N GLU A 135 11.73 21.13 2.80
CA GLU A 135 10.58 21.99 3.08
C GLU A 135 9.66 21.30 4.10
N THR A 136 9.42 21.95 5.24
CA THR A 136 8.43 21.49 6.23
C THR A 136 7.06 22.08 5.92
N LEU A 137 6.10 21.22 5.59
CA LEU A 137 4.71 21.63 5.33
C LEU A 137 3.86 21.64 6.61
N SER A 138 4.21 20.80 7.59
CA SER A 138 3.53 20.70 8.89
C SER A 138 4.45 20.01 9.89
N GLU A 139 4.86 20.73 10.93
CA GLU A 139 5.70 20.18 12.00
C GLU A 139 4.89 19.22 12.88
N GLU A 140 3.66 19.60 13.22
CA GLU A 140 2.79 18.85 14.12
C GLU A 140 2.36 17.51 13.52
N LYS A 141 2.23 17.43 12.18
CA LYS A 141 1.93 16.18 11.46
C LYS A 141 3.18 15.55 10.84
N ARG A 142 4.36 16.15 11.01
CA ARG A 142 5.64 15.72 10.41
C ARG A 142 5.50 15.48 8.90
N ILE A 143 5.01 16.47 8.16
CA ILE A 143 4.85 16.41 6.70
C ILE A 143 5.93 17.29 6.06
N TYR A 144 6.70 16.68 5.16
CA TYR A 144 7.83 17.32 4.48
C TYR A 144 7.72 17.19 2.96
N ARG A 145 8.39 18.09 2.27
CA ARG A 145 8.49 18.12 0.81
C ARG A 145 9.95 18.20 0.38
N LEU A 146 10.31 17.34 -0.56
CA LEU A 146 11.63 17.24 -1.16
C LEU A 146 11.48 16.71 -2.59
N PRO A 147 11.94 17.43 -3.62
CA PRO A 147 11.99 16.89 -4.97
C PRO A 147 12.95 15.70 -5.02
N VAL A 148 12.46 14.50 -5.35
CA VAL A 148 13.29 13.28 -5.39
C VAL A 148 13.90 13.05 -6.77
N PHE A 149 13.09 13.16 -7.81
CA PHE A 149 13.47 12.84 -9.18
C PHE A 149 13.52 14.07 -10.09
N THR A 150 14.34 13.98 -11.12
CA THR A 150 14.35 14.96 -12.22
C THR A 150 13.08 14.83 -13.07
N LEU A 151 12.66 15.94 -13.67
CA LEU A 151 11.49 15.96 -14.55
C LEU A 151 11.65 15.03 -15.76
N ASP A 152 12.87 14.89 -16.27
CA ASP A 152 13.15 14.01 -17.41
C ASP A 152 13.00 12.53 -17.04
N PHE A 153 13.47 12.13 -15.86
CA PHE A 153 13.19 10.77 -15.36
C PHE A 153 11.69 10.53 -15.22
N CYS A 154 10.95 11.47 -14.62
CA CYS A 154 9.50 11.37 -14.49
C CYS A 154 8.81 11.18 -15.85
N ARG A 155 9.22 11.94 -16.87
CA ARG A 155 8.69 11.78 -18.25
C ARG A 155 9.00 10.42 -18.86
N MET A 156 10.24 9.94 -18.71
CA MET A 156 10.63 8.61 -19.20
C MET A 156 9.83 7.50 -18.49
N LEU A 157 9.70 7.58 -17.17
CA LEU A 157 8.95 6.60 -16.39
C LEU A 157 7.48 6.59 -16.79
N LEU A 158 6.85 7.76 -16.92
CA LEU A 158 5.44 7.85 -17.36
C LEU A 158 5.25 7.25 -18.75
N LYS A 159 6.13 7.55 -19.71
CA LYS A 159 6.09 6.98 -21.05
C LYS A 159 6.18 5.44 -21.04
N GLU A 160 7.04 4.88 -20.18
CA GLU A 160 7.15 3.44 -20.01
C GLU A 160 5.86 2.83 -19.44
N LEU A 161 5.30 3.44 -18.40
CA LEU A 161 4.07 2.95 -17.76
C LEU A 161 2.86 3.04 -18.68
N GLU A 162 2.75 4.11 -19.47
CA GLU A 162 1.69 4.28 -20.47
C GLU A 162 1.80 3.23 -21.59
N HIS A 163 3.02 2.98 -22.07
CA HIS A 163 3.25 1.93 -23.08
C HIS A 163 2.90 0.54 -22.54
N PHE A 164 3.30 0.23 -21.30
CA PHE A 164 2.91 -1.02 -20.65
C PHE A 164 1.39 -1.13 -20.51
N GLU A 165 0.72 -0.05 -20.11
CA GLU A 165 -0.74 -0.02 -19.96
C GLU A 165 -1.48 -0.27 -21.28
N GLN A 166 -0.94 0.23 -22.40
CA GLN A 166 -1.48 0.03 -23.76
C GLN A 166 -1.17 -1.35 -24.36
N SER A 167 -0.22 -2.10 -23.80
CA SER A 167 0.14 -3.43 -24.31
C SER A 167 -0.90 -4.51 -23.96
N ASP A 168 -0.84 -5.66 -24.62
CA ASP A 168 -1.68 -6.83 -24.30
C ASP A 168 -1.16 -7.66 -23.12
N MET A 169 -0.13 -7.19 -22.41
CA MET A 169 0.44 -7.90 -21.26
C MET A 169 -0.59 -8.07 -20.14
N PRO A 170 -0.54 -9.20 -19.41
CA PRO A 170 -1.43 -9.39 -18.28
C PRO A 170 -1.08 -8.41 -17.16
N LYS A 171 -2.08 -7.77 -16.55
CA LYS A 171 -1.88 -6.72 -15.54
C LYS A 171 -2.61 -7.06 -14.26
N GLY A 172 -1.87 -7.14 -13.14
CA GLY A 172 -2.48 -7.07 -11.82
C GLY A 172 -2.93 -5.64 -11.52
N ARG A 173 -3.98 -5.49 -10.72
CA ARG A 173 -4.46 -4.18 -10.27
C ARG A 173 -4.24 -4.03 -8.76
N PRO A 174 -3.76 -2.87 -8.28
CA PRO A 174 -3.45 -2.67 -6.86
C PRO A 174 -4.65 -2.88 -5.93
N ASN A 175 -5.84 -2.50 -6.39
CA ASN A 175 -7.12 -2.77 -5.73
C ASN A 175 -8.26 -2.67 -6.75
N THR A 176 -9.46 -3.08 -6.34
CA THR A 176 -10.66 -3.11 -7.19
C THR A 176 -11.16 -1.73 -7.63
N MET A 177 -10.70 -0.65 -6.98
CA MET A 177 -11.08 0.72 -7.31
C MET A 177 -10.06 1.44 -8.22
N ASN A 178 -8.89 0.85 -8.43
CA ASN A 178 -7.84 1.43 -9.25
C ASN A 178 -7.65 0.65 -10.55
N ASN A 179 -8.35 1.12 -11.59
CA ASN A 179 -8.35 0.48 -12.91
C ASN A 179 -7.12 0.81 -13.76
N HIS A 180 -6.34 1.83 -13.39
CA HIS A 180 -5.21 2.35 -14.18
C HIS A 180 -3.85 2.20 -13.48
N GLY A 181 -3.83 1.64 -12.27
CA GLY A 181 -2.60 1.41 -11.52
C GLY A 181 -1.76 0.30 -12.15
N VAL A 182 -0.45 0.54 -12.25
CA VAL A 182 0.56 -0.43 -12.68
C VAL A 182 1.32 -0.95 -11.45
N LEU A 183 1.45 -2.28 -11.35
CA LEU A 183 2.25 -2.92 -10.30
C LEU A 183 3.73 -2.96 -10.73
N LEU A 184 4.54 -2.05 -10.20
CA LEU A 184 5.98 -1.94 -10.52
C LEU A 184 6.76 -3.24 -10.28
N TYR A 185 6.36 -4.03 -9.27
CA TYR A 185 6.92 -5.35 -9.01
C TYR A 185 6.72 -6.36 -10.15
N GLU A 186 5.52 -6.37 -10.74
CA GLU A 186 5.21 -7.27 -11.86
C GLU A 186 5.88 -6.79 -13.15
N LEU A 187 6.03 -5.47 -13.30
CA LEU A 187 6.74 -4.87 -14.42
C LEU A 187 8.26 -5.06 -14.34
N GLY A 188 8.82 -5.42 -13.17
CA GLY A 188 10.25 -5.68 -12.99
C GLY A 188 11.06 -4.47 -12.51
N LEU A 189 10.41 -3.40 -12.04
CA LEU A 189 11.04 -2.19 -11.52
C LEU A 189 11.40 -2.29 -10.02
N ASP A 190 10.87 -3.27 -9.30
CA ASP A 190 11.03 -3.34 -7.84
C ASP A 190 12.49 -3.54 -7.38
N GLU A 191 13.16 -4.59 -7.85
CA GLU A 191 14.55 -4.88 -7.47
C GLU A 191 15.54 -3.81 -7.96
N PRO A 192 15.51 -3.37 -9.24
CA PRO A 192 16.57 -2.52 -9.73
C PRO A 192 16.31 -1.01 -9.59
N LEU A 193 15.06 -0.59 -9.34
CA LEU A 193 14.70 0.83 -9.17
C LEU A 193 14.20 1.13 -7.75
N VAL A 194 13.17 0.43 -7.27
CA VAL A 194 12.47 0.78 -6.03
C VAL A 194 13.25 0.38 -4.78
N THR A 195 13.82 -0.83 -4.76
CA THR A 195 14.59 -1.37 -3.64
C THR A 195 15.81 -0.50 -3.31
N PRO A 196 16.72 -0.18 -4.26
CA PRO A 196 17.84 0.70 -3.97
C PRO A 196 17.40 2.12 -3.57
N LEU A 197 16.34 2.66 -4.19
CA LEU A 197 15.81 3.97 -3.79
C LEU A 197 15.39 3.98 -2.32
N ARG A 198 14.70 2.92 -1.87
CA ARG A 198 14.26 2.80 -0.49
C ARG A 198 15.42 2.63 0.47
N GLU A 199 16.31 1.69 0.18
CA GLU A 199 17.33 1.22 1.14
C GLU A 199 18.56 2.12 1.17
N GLU A 200 18.98 2.64 0.02
CA GLU A 200 20.22 3.44 -0.07
C GLU A 200 19.94 4.95 0.06
N TYR A 201 18.80 5.43 -0.43
CA TYR A 201 18.52 6.87 -0.49
C TYR A 201 17.49 7.34 0.53
N LEU A 202 16.34 6.67 0.65
CA LEU A 202 15.28 7.14 1.55
C LEU A 202 15.51 6.76 3.01
N GLN A 203 16.10 5.58 3.28
CA GLN A 203 16.32 5.09 4.63
C GLN A 203 17.12 6.05 5.52
N PRO A 204 18.24 6.66 5.07
CA PRO A 204 18.97 7.64 5.89
C PRO A 204 18.14 8.86 6.29
N LEU A 205 17.26 9.34 5.41
CA LEU A 205 16.37 10.46 5.70
C LEU A 205 15.29 10.05 6.70
N THR A 206 14.65 8.91 6.48
CA THR A 206 13.57 8.44 7.36
C THR A 206 14.07 8.04 8.74
N ALA A 207 15.35 7.64 8.87
CA ALA A 207 16.00 7.42 10.16
C ALA A 207 16.01 8.67 11.04
N LEU A 208 16.22 9.84 10.45
CA LEU A 208 16.26 11.12 11.15
C LEU A 208 14.85 11.70 11.34
N LEU A 209 13.99 11.62 10.33
CA LEU A 209 12.63 12.20 10.35
C LEU A 209 11.64 11.39 11.20
N TYR A 210 11.79 10.06 11.22
CA TYR A 210 10.87 9.13 11.86
C TYR A 210 11.61 7.98 12.58
N PRO A 211 12.47 8.29 13.57
CA PRO A 211 13.22 7.27 14.31
C PRO A 211 12.28 6.27 15.04
N ASP A 212 11.06 6.71 15.36
CA ASP A 212 9.99 5.95 16.00
C ASP A 212 9.19 5.04 15.05
N CYS A 213 9.36 5.17 13.72
CA CYS A 213 8.60 4.40 12.72
C CYS A 213 9.46 3.43 11.91
N GLY A 214 10.58 2.96 12.46
CA GLY A 214 11.44 1.96 11.83
C GLY A 214 12.48 2.51 10.84
N GLY A 215 12.78 3.81 10.89
CA GLY A 215 13.86 4.41 10.10
C GLY A 215 15.27 4.11 10.62
N GLY A 216 15.44 3.77 11.91
CA GLY A 216 16.77 3.55 12.50
C GLY A 216 17.41 2.19 12.15
N PRO A 217 18.72 1.99 12.44
CA PRO A 217 19.43 0.71 12.23
C PRO A 217 18.83 -0.49 13.00
N ALA A 218 18.02 -0.22 14.03
CA ALA A 218 17.29 -1.22 14.81
C ALA A 218 15.81 -1.35 14.40
N GLY A 219 15.35 -0.57 13.42
CA GLY A 219 14.04 -0.72 12.83
C GLY A 219 14.02 -1.98 11.95
N GLN A 220 13.11 -2.91 12.23
CA GLN A 220 12.78 -3.92 11.22
C GLN A 220 12.47 -3.20 9.91
N PRO A 221 12.97 -3.66 8.76
CA PRO A 221 12.59 -3.08 7.48
C PRO A 221 11.06 -3.02 7.45
N PRO A 222 10.44 -1.88 7.09
CA PRO A 222 9.00 -1.80 7.03
C PRO A 222 8.53 -2.88 6.07
N ARG A 223 8.00 -3.96 6.63
CA ARG A 223 7.12 -4.85 5.89
C ARG A 223 5.93 -3.96 5.55
N LEU A 224 5.88 -3.50 4.30
CA LEU A 224 4.68 -2.91 3.72
C LEU A 224 3.60 -4.02 3.62
N CYS A 225 3.09 -4.45 4.76
CA CYS A 225 1.73 -4.91 4.89
C CYS A 225 0.92 -3.64 5.14
N GLY A 226 0.27 -3.12 4.10
CA GLY A 226 -0.71 -2.06 4.27
C GLY A 226 -1.88 -2.59 5.08
N GLU A 227 -1.88 -2.38 6.39
CA GLU A 227 -3.10 -2.39 7.19
C GLU A 227 -3.70 -0.99 7.11
N VAL A 228 -4.83 -0.88 6.41
CA VAL A 228 -5.70 0.29 6.54
C VAL A 228 -6.37 0.17 7.90
N HIS A 229 -5.84 0.84 8.91
CA HIS A 229 -6.59 1.11 10.12
C HIS A 229 -7.74 2.07 9.78
N HIS A 230 -8.94 1.53 9.58
CA HIS A 230 -10.17 2.29 9.85
C HIS A 230 -10.47 2.21 11.35
N GLY A 231 -9.66 2.92 12.13
CA GLY A 231 -9.85 3.09 13.56
C GLY A 231 -10.48 4.44 13.84
N ARG A 232 -11.80 4.47 14.03
CA ARG A 232 -12.37 5.34 15.08
C ARG A 232 -11.60 5.01 16.36
N GLY A 233 -11.07 6.03 17.02
CA GLY A 233 -10.26 5.87 18.23
C GLY A 233 -10.94 5.01 19.32
N PRO A 234 -10.14 4.48 20.27
CA PRO A 234 -10.67 3.69 21.36
C PRO A 234 -11.63 4.54 22.19
N ARG A 235 -12.89 4.09 22.30
CA ARG A 235 -13.78 4.60 23.34
C ARG A 235 -13.23 4.14 24.69
N PRO A 236 -12.97 5.03 25.66
CA PRO A 236 -12.70 4.59 27.02
C PRO A 236 -13.95 3.88 27.54
N GLN A 237 -13.75 2.66 28.06
CA GLN A 237 -14.78 1.97 28.83
C GLN A 237 -15.00 2.75 30.13
N LEU A 238 -16.07 3.55 30.17
CA LEU A 238 -16.62 4.04 31.44
C LEU A 238 -17.42 2.91 32.08
N PRO A 239 -17.20 2.60 33.38
CA PRO A 239 -18.01 1.61 34.06
C PRO A 239 -19.46 2.10 34.19
N LEU A 240 -20.39 1.18 33.92
CA LEU A 240 -21.83 1.36 34.11
C LEU A 240 -22.14 1.85 35.54
N ARG A 241 -22.56 3.12 35.66
CA ARG A 241 -23.36 3.60 36.80
C ARG A 241 -24.62 4.28 36.29
N GLN A 242 -25.72 3.60 36.58
CA GLN A 242 -27.10 4.05 36.83
C GLN A 242 -27.68 5.22 36.00
N CYS A 243 -28.68 4.86 35.21
CA CYS A 243 -29.66 5.72 34.57
C CYS A 243 -30.32 6.70 35.55
N ARG A 244 -30.41 7.99 35.18
CA ARG A 244 -31.54 8.88 35.48
C ARG A 244 -31.67 9.97 34.40
N GLY A 245 -32.88 10.08 33.82
CA GLY A 245 -33.46 11.34 33.36
C GLY A 245 -33.31 11.78 31.89
N HIS A 246 -34.22 11.30 31.03
CA HIS A 246 -35.06 12.04 30.05
C HIS A 246 -34.49 13.07 29.03
N PRO A 247 -35.23 13.35 27.92
CA PRO A 247 -34.70 13.27 26.55
C PRO A 247 -34.52 14.63 25.87
N GLN A 248 -33.65 14.72 24.87
CA GLN A 248 -33.80 15.69 23.78
C GLN A 248 -33.41 15.08 22.43
N HIS A 249 -34.37 15.15 21.51
CA HIS A 249 -34.26 14.88 20.08
C HIS A 249 -33.19 15.78 19.43
N LEU A 250 -32.46 15.27 18.42
CA LEU A 250 -32.21 15.98 17.16
C LEU A 250 -31.60 15.04 16.11
N THR A 251 -32.13 15.16 14.91
CA THR A 251 -32.07 14.27 13.75
C THR A 251 -30.86 14.51 12.83
N GLN A 252 -30.47 13.46 12.11
CA GLN A 252 -29.59 13.50 10.94
C GLN A 252 -30.18 14.37 9.82
N GLN A 253 -29.57 15.51 9.52
CA GLN A 253 -29.55 16.12 8.19
C GLN A 253 -28.64 17.35 8.25
N GLU A 254 -27.47 17.26 7.63
CA GLU A 254 -26.70 18.35 6.98
C GLU A 254 -25.27 17.86 6.75
N LEU A 255 -24.62 18.41 5.72
CA LEU A 255 -23.31 18.03 5.15
C LEU A 255 -23.34 16.97 4.03
N LEU A 256 -24.33 17.08 3.14
CA LEU A 256 -24.13 16.86 1.70
C LEU A 256 -24.16 18.24 1.04
N GLY A 257 -23.00 18.73 0.60
CA GLY A 257 -22.92 20.00 -0.12
C GLY A 257 -21.50 20.54 -0.24
N GLY A 258 -20.81 20.21 -1.32
CA GLY A 258 -19.48 20.76 -1.63
C GLY A 258 -18.99 20.29 -3.00
N GLN A 259 -19.38 21.04 -4.03
CA GLN A 259 -18.97 20.85 -5.43
C GLN A 259 -17.48 21.18 -5.68
N PRO A 260 -16.90 20.70 -6.80
CA PRO A 260 -15.47 20.81 -7.09
C PRO A 260 -15.08 22.16 -7.72
N LEU A 261 -13.99 22.76 -7.25
CA LEU A 261 -13.39 23.96 -7.85
C LEU A 261 -12.25 23.55 -8.79
N LEU A 262 -12.56 23.57 -10.08
CA LEU A 262 -11.61 23.54 -11.20
C LEU A 262 -11.69 24.89 -11.93
N ARG A 263 -10.53 25.39 -12.36
CA ARG A 263 -10.21 26.61 -13.15
C ARG A 263 -9.95 27.88 -12.34
N ARG A 264 -8.73 28.43 -12.46
CA ARG A 264 -8.30 29.24 -13.61
C ARG A 264 -6.76 29.24 -13.76
N LEU A 265 -6.34 29.16 -15.01
CA LEU A 265 -5.00 29.43 -15.53
C LEU A 265 -4.81 30.94 -15.66
N SER A 266 -3.62 31.44 -15.34
CA SER A 266 -2.84 32.47 -16.06
C SER A 266 -1.44 32.49 -15.48
#